data_AF-Q4RAD9-F1
#
_entry.id   AF-Q4RAD9-F1
#
_cell.length_a   1.000
_cell.length_b   1.000
_cell.length_c   1.000
_cell.angle_alpha   90.00
_cell.angle_beta   90.00
_cell.angle_gamma   90.00
#
_symmetry.space_group_name_H-M   'P 1'
#
loop_
_entity.id
_entity.type
_entity.pdbx_description
1 polymer ?
#
loop_
_entity_poly.entity_id
_entity_poly.type
_entity_poly.pdbx_seq_one_letter_code
_entity_poly.pdbx_strand_id
1 'polypeptide(L)'
;QDWVFLTRFCFLTEFGRLDFRFRYPKSRCCQNILLYFDDSSQWPAVYKRPEKNCYQKEAVLRPENNQVINLTTHYTWSGCVVEGEGDEEVLSCVGGRSFRS
;
A
#
# COMPACT_ATOMS: atom_id res chain seq x y z
N GLN A 1 -9.97 1.83 12.32
CA GLN A 1 -9.48 1.53 10.96
C GLN A 1 -8.15 2.24 10.89
N ASP A 2 -7.07 1.48 10.89
CA ASP A 2 -5.79 1.96 11.43
C ASP A 2 -4.85 2.19 10.26
N TRP A 3 -4.70 3.45 9.86
CA TRP A 3 -3.64 3.84 8.94
C TRP A 3 -2.30 3.75 9.68
N VAL A 4 -1.35 3.00 9.14
CA VAL A 4 -0.04 2.79 9.76
C VAL A 4 1.07 3.20 8.79
N PHE A 5 2.00 4.00 9.30
CA PHE A 5 3.23 4.31 8.58
C PHE A 5 4.20 3.13 8.69
N LEU A 6 4.63 2.59 7.55
CA LEU A 6 5.59 1.48 7.50
C LEU A 6 7.02 1.97 7.30
N THR A 7 7.26 2.75 6.25
CA THR A 7 8.60 3.24 5.89
C THR A 7 8.54 4.44 4.95
N ARG A 8 9.66 5.16 4.85
CA ARG A 8 9.92 6.23 3.88
C ARG A 8 11.32 6.00 3.33
N PHE A 9 11.47 6.05 2.01
CA PHE A 9 12.75 5.89 1.33
C PHE A 9 12.85 6.89 0.18
N CYS A 10 14.08 7.22 -0.19
CA CYS A 10 14.39 8.00 -1.38
C CYS A 10 15.23 7.11 -2.31
N PHE A 11 14.99 7.18 -3.61
CA PHE A 11 15.86 6.56 -4.61
C PHE A 11 16.79 7.63 -5.17
N LEU A 12 18.10 7.36 -5.21
CA LEU A 12 19.10 8.28 -5.77
C LEU A 12 19.23 8.15 -7.30
N THR A 13 18.76 7.04 -7.86
CA THR A 13 18.89 6.66 -9.27
C THR A 13 17.62 6.99 -10.04
N GLU A 14 17.72 7.10 -11.38
CA GLU A 14 16.57 7.25 -12.27
C GLU A 14 15.52 6.14 -12.12
N PHE A 15 15.95 4.97 -11.60
CA PHE A 15 15.11 3.81 -11.35
C PHE A 15 15.13 3.43 -9.88
N GLY A 16 13.96 3.42 -9.25
CA GLY A 16 13.74 2.91 -7.91
C GLY A 16 12.88 1.66 -7.92
N ARG A 17 13.07 0.75 -6.97
CA ARG A 17 12.23 -0.45 -6.81
C ARG A 17 11.83 -0.64 -5.36
N LEU A 18 10.54 -0.86 -5.13
CA LEU A 18 9.95 -1.29 -3.88
C LEU A 18 9.46 -2.72 -4.06
N ASP A 19 9.98 -3.66 -3.30
CA ASP A 19 9.40 -5.01 -3.17
C ASP A 19 8.68 -5.12 -1.82
N PHE A 20 7.57 -5.85 -1.77
CA PHE A 20 6.79 -6.04 -0.55
C PHE A 20 6.30 -7.47 -0.39
N ARG A 21 6.13 -7.87 0.87
CA ARG A 21 5.50 -9.13 1.27
C ARG A 21 4.59 -8.89 2.48
N PHE A 22 3.29 -9.09 2.32
CA PHE A 22 2.30 -9.00 3.39
C PHE A 22 1.63 -10.35 3.61
N ARG A 23 1.39 -10.69 4.88
CA ARG A 23 0.62 -11.86 5.30
C ARG A 23 -0.32 -11.46 6.43
N TYR A 24 -1.61 -11.73 6.28
CA TYR A 24 -2.60 -11.44 7.30
C TYR A 24 -3.85 -12.34 7.14
N PRO A 25 -4.67 -12.55 8.18
CA PRO A 25 -5.88 -13.36 8.07
C PRO A 25 -6.81 -12.85 6.98
N LYS A 26 -7.33 -13.73 6.12
CA LYS A 26 -8.25 -13.38 5.03
C LYS A 26 -9.52 -12.68 5.53
N SER A 27 -9.95 -12.99 6.76
CA SER A 27 -11.07 -12.31 7.45
C SER A 27 -10.84 -10.81 7.66
N ARG A 28 -9.60 -10.32 7.61
CA ARG A 28 -9.24 -8.90 7.70
C ARG A 28 -9.00 -8.26 6.32
N CYS A 29 -9.35 -8.95 5.25
CA CYS A 29 -9.26 -8.38 3.91
C CYS A 29 -10.27 -7.21 3.76
N CYS A 30 -9.96 -6.16 3.01
CA CYS A 30 -8.75 -5.99 2.20
C CYS A 30 -8.04 -4.68 2.57
N GLN A 31 -6.71 -4.76 2.62
CA GLN A 31 -5.85 -3.62 2.99
C GLN A 31 -5.25 -2.99 1.73
N ASN A 32 -5.01 -1.68 1.78
CA ASN A 32 -4.34 -0.95 0.70
C ASN A 32 -2.93 -0.56 1.13
N ILE A 33 -1.94 -0.73 0.24
CA ILE A 33 -0.66 -0.03 0.35
C ILE A 33 -0.83 1.34 -0.30
N LEU A 34 -0.59 2.40 0.48
CA LEU A 34 -0.68 3.78 0.04
C LEU A 34 0.73 4.37 -0.11
N LEU A 35 1.08 4.78 -1.32
CA LEU A 35 2.40 5.29 -1.68
C LEU A 35 2.36 6.80 -1.83
N TYR A 36 2.73 7.53 -0.78
CA TYR A 36 2.81 8.99 -0.82
C TYR A 36 4.13 9.45 -1.43
N PHE A 37 4.08 10.37 -2.38
CA PHE A 37 5.28 11.08 -2.82
C PHE A 37 5.69 12.11 -1.77
N ASP A 38 6.99 12.38 -1.72
CA ASP A 38 7.59 13.38 -0.83
C ASP A 38 7.41 14.81 -1.38
N ASP A 39 6.22 15.09 -1.89
CA ASP A 39 5.79 16.41 -2.31
C ASP A 39 4.98 17.08 -1.19
N SER A 40 5.09 18.41 -1.14
CA SER A 40 4.33 19.33 -0.30
C SER A 40 2.82 19.05 -0.26
N SER A 41 2.24 18.56 -1.36
CA SER A 41 0.81 18.26 -1.46
C SER A 41 0.40 16.91 -0.89
N GLN A 42 1.35 15.98 -0.66
CA GLN A 42 1.05 14.60 -0.28
C GLN A 42 1.54 14.23 1.11
N TRP A 43 2.83 13.96 1.29
CA TRP A 43 3.35 13.43 2.55
C TRP A 43 3.01 14.31 3.78
N PRO A 44 3.20 15.66 3.75
CA PRO A 44 2.82 16.54 4.86
C PRO A 44 1.31 16.62 5.11
N ALA A 45 0.48 16.27 4.12
CA ALA A 45 -0.97 16.31 4.20
C ALA A 45 -1.57 15.08 4.90
N VAL A 46 -0.78 14.03 5.17
CA VAL A 46 -1.27 12.80 5.82
C VAL A 46 -0.49 12.39 7.07
N TYR A 47 0.81 12.68 7.12
CA TYR A 47 1.66 12.28 8.24
C TYR A 47 1.41 13.14 9.48
N LYS A 48 1.24 12.50 10.64
CA LYS A 48 0.90 13.16 11.92
C LYS A 48 -0.35 14.07 11.83
N ARG A 49 -1.33 13.66 11.01
CA ARG A 49 -2.66 14.28 10.88
C ARG A 49 -3.73 13.36 11.50
N PRO A 50 -3.89 13.32 12.83
CA PRO A 50 -4.86 12.46 13.50
C PRO A 50 -6.32 12.83 13.17
N GLU A 51 -6.58 14.06 12.76
CA GLU A 51 -7.88 14.57 12.34
C GLU A 51 -8.36 14.00 11.00
N LYS A 52 -7.44 13.40 10.20
CA LYS A 52 -7.77 12.79 8.92
C LYS A 52 -8.11 11.31 9.06
N ASN A 53 -9.28 10.93 8.60
CA ASN A 53 -9.68 9.53 8.49
C ASN A 53 -8.97 8.82 7.30
N CYS A 54 -9.12 7.49 7.19
CA CYS A 54 -8.47 6.71 6.13
C CYS A 54 -8.83 7.21 4.72
N TYR A 55 -10.11 7.51 4.46
CA TYR A 55 -10.58 7.99 3.16
C TYR A 55 -9.96 9.35 2.78
N GLN A 56 -9.85 10.27 3.74
CA GLN A 56 -9.22 11.57 3.53
C GLN A 56 -7.72 11.46 3.31
N LYS A 57 -7.06 10.43 3.87
CA LYS A 57 -5.65 10.15 3.61
C LYS A 57 -5.44 9.49 2.24
N GLU A 58 -6.37 8.68 1.77
CA GLU A 58 -6.33 8.08 0.43
C GLU A 58 -6.65 9.12 -0.65
N ALA A 59 -7.59 10.04 -0.41
CA ALA A 59 -8.01 11.09 -1.36
C ALA A 59 -6.91 12.10 -1.75
N VAL A 60 -5.77 12.11 -1.05
CA VAL A 60 -4.60 12.93 -1.38
C VAL A 60 -3.76 12.30 -2.51
N LEU A 61 -3.94 11.01 -2.75
CA LEU A 61 -3.24 10.28 -3.79
C LEU A 61 -3.82 10.57 -5.18
N ARG A 62 -2.99 10.41 -6.21
CA ARG A 62 -3.40 10.52 -7.62
C ARG A 62 -3.48 9.13 -8.22
N PRO A 63 -4.68 8.57 -8.49
CA PRO A 63 -4.84 7.21 -9.01
C PRO A 63 -4.02 6.94 -10.27
N GLU A 64 -3.83 7.96 -11.11
CA GLU A 64 -3.08 7.89 -12.37
C GLU A 64 -1.60 7.54 -12.17
N ASN A 65 -1.07 7.80 -10.98
CA ASN A 65 0.32 7.53 -10.60
C ASN A 65 0.51 6.12 -9.98
N ASN A 66 -0.52 5.26 -9.99
CA ASN A 66 -0.46 3.91 -9.41
C ASN A 66 -0.06 3.88 -7.92
N GLN A 67 -0.42 4.92 -7.16
CA GLN A 67 -0.05 5.11 -5.76
C GLN A 67 -0.83 4.22 -4.78
N VAL A 68 -1.84 3.50 -5.25
CA VAL A 68 -2.66 2.59 -4.47
C VAL A 68 -2.44 1.17 -4.97
N ILE A 69 -2.03 0.28 -4.06
CA ILE A 69 -1.96 -1.16 -4.32
C ILE A 69 -3.00 -1.82 -3.43
N ASN A 70 -4.11 -2.23 -4.02
CA ASN A 70 -5.15 -2.96 -3.30
C ASN A 70 -4.71 -4.41 -3.13
N LEU A 71 -4.53 -4.86 -1.88
CA LEU A 71 -4.11 -6.22 -1.56
C LEU A 71 -5.33 -7.15 -1.61
N THR A 72 -5.64 -7.61 -2.81
CA THR A 72 -6.78 -8.49 -3.08
C THR A 72 -6.41 -9.55 -4.13
N THR A 73 -7.11 -10.68 -4.12
CA THR A 73 -6.95 -11.75 -5.12
C THR A 73 -7.46 -11.34 -6.50
N HIS A 74 -8.32 -10.33 -6.59
CA HIS A 74 -8.84 -9.84 -7.87
C HIS A 74 -7.86 -8.94 -8.63
N TYR A 75 -6.86 -8.38 -7.93
CA TYR A 75 -5.89 -7.48 -8.51
C TYR A 75 -4.57 -8.22 -8.73
N THR A 76 -4.31 -8.59 -9.97
CA THR A 76 -3.16 -9.44 -10.31
C THR A 76 -1.81 -8.83 -9.93
N TRP A 77 -1.71 -7.49 -9.88
CA TRP A 77 -0.47 -6.80 -9.53
C TRP A 77 -0.16 -6.75 -8.03
N SER A 78 -1.11 -7.09 -7.14
CA SER A 78 -0.80 -7.24 -5.71
C SER A 78 -0.19 -8.60 -5.37
N GLY A 79 -0.22 -9.57 -6.30
CA GLY A 79 0.35 -10.90 -6.11
C GLY A 79 -0.22 -11.65 -4.90
N CYS A 80 -1.49 -11.39 -4.58
CA CYS A 80 -2.18 -11.98 -3.44
C CYS A 80 -2.76 -13.35 -3.79
N VAL A 81 -2.47 -14.33 -2.93
CA VAL A 81 -3.07 -15.66 -2.95
C VAL A 81 -3.61 -15.98 -1.56
N VAL A 82 -4.63 -16.84 -1.51
CA VAL A 82 -5.10 -17.40 -0.23
C VAL A 82 -4.31 -18.68 0.04
N GLU A 83 -3.66 -18.72 1.20
CA GLU A 83 -2.96 -19.89 1.72
C GLU A 83 -3.73 -20.45 2.93
N GLY A 84 -3.74 -21.78 3.10
CA GLY A 84 -4.40 -22.45 4.22
C GLY A 84 -5.74 -23.09 3.87
N GLU A 85 -6.32 -23.83 4.82
CA GLU A 85 -7.62 -24.49 4.72
C GLU A 85 -8.50 -24.10 5.92
N GLY A 86 -9.81 -23.94 5.71
CA GLY A 86 -10.78 -23.65 6.78
C GLY A 86 -10.68 -22.23 7.36
N ASP A 87 -10.78 -22.08 8.68
CA ASP A 87 -10.79 -20.77 9.36
C ASP A 87 -9.38 -20.14 9.49
N GLU A 88 -8.33 -20.84 9.07
CA GLU A 88 -6.95 -20.35 9.09
C GLU A 88 -6.50 -19.76 7.75
N GLU A 89 -7.44 -19.42 6.85
CA GLU A 89 -7.11 -18.78 5.58
C GLU A 89 -6.32 -17.47 5.78
N VAL A 90 -5.12 -17.43 5.22
CA VAL A 90 -4.22 -16.27 5.22
C VAL A 90 -4.14 -15.70 3.82
N LEU A 91 -4.29 -14.38 3.70
CA LEU A 91 -3.96 -13.68 2.47
C LEU A 91 -2.46 -13.39 2.45
N SER A 92 -1.77 -13.94 1.45
CA SER A 92 -0.32 -13.84 1.23
C SER A 92 -0.08 -13.05 -0.06
N CYS A 93 0.48 -11.85 0.04
CA CYS A 93 0.68 -10.94 -1.08
C CYS A 93 2.17 -10.66 -1.27
N VAL A 94 2.70 -10.98 -2.46
CA VAL A 94 4.10 -10.72 -2.82
C VAL A 94 4.13 -9.96 -4.14
N GLY A 95 4.75 -8.79 -4.15
CA GLY A 95 4.81 -7.97 -5.35
C GLY A 95 5.86 -6.88 -5.26
N GLY A 96 5.88 -6.02 -6.28
CA GLY A 96 6.78 -4.89 -6.30
C GLY A 96 6.31 -3.78 -7.24
N ARG A 97 6.88 -2.59 -7.06
CA ARG A 97 6.68 -1.42 -7.90
C ARG A 97 8.02 -0.81 -8.28
N SER A 98 8.15 -0.48 -9.55
CA SER A 98 9.24 0.33 -10.06
C SER A 98 8.79 1.78 -10.17
N PHE A 99 9.68 2.69 -9.82
CA PHE A 99 9.47 4.13 -9.92
C PHE A 99 10.53 4.70 -10.85
N ARG A 100 10.14 5.68 -11.66
CA ARG A 100 11.04 6.45 -12.51
C ARG A 100 10.90 7.92 -12.14
N SER A 101 12.03 8.62 -11.97
CA SER A 101 12.03 10.07 -11.72
C SER A 101 11.67 10.86 -12.96
#